data_AF-A0A261DAI1-F1
#
_entry.id   AF-A0A261DAI1-F1
#
_cell.length_a   1.000
_cell.length_b   1.000
_cell.length_c   1.000
_cell.angle_alpha   90.00
_cell.angle_beta   90.00
_cell.angle_gamma   90.00
#
_symmetry.space_group_name_H-M   'P 1'
#
loop_
_entity.id
_entity.type
_entity.pdbx_description
1 polymer ?
#
loop_
_entity_poly.entity_id
_entity_poly.type
_entity_poly.pdbx_seq_one_letter_code
_entity_poly.pdbx_strand_id
1 'polypeptide(L)'
;MTLVKEIQKFLISKFEELKLTRKSFSRQSGIPYNNITSIMNEVNSSIQMYNILKIANYFNCSIDEVVGRSQYISLPNTENPEFCKIIPSDIIYNIKKFLIDRVNKQNLSLYKLGLDIGFSSHSLRGLVNGKRKQKTFNSQITIALADYFQVSVDEMIGRIKPNTSDNDESSQQSSNRDSDLK
;
A
#
# COMPACT_ATOMS: atom_id res chain seq x y z
N MET A 1 9.86 -17.11 4.82
CA MET A 1 9.45 -16.46 6.08
C MET A 1 7.98 -16.08 5.97
N THR A 2 7.18 -16.20 7.02
CA THR A 2 5.76 -15.82 6.95
C THR A 2 5.61 -14.32 7.22
N LEU A 3 4.63 -13.67 6.57
CA LEU A 3 4.34 -12.25 6.77
C LEU A 3 4.17 -11.86 8.25
N VAL A 4 3.46 -12.69 9.02
CA VAL A 4 3.23 -12.48 10.45
C VAL A 4 4.55 -12.35 11.22
N LYS A 5 5.55 -13.15 10.84
CA LYS A 5 6.86 -13.18 11.50
C LYS A 5 7.67 -11.91 11.23
N GLU A 6 7.60 -11.35 10.02
CA GLU A 6 8.26 -10.07 9.73
C GLU A 6 7.64 -8.93 10.53
N ILE A 7 6.31 -8.87 10.56
CA ILE A 7 5.58 -7.86 11.34
C ILE A 7 5.90 -8.01 12.84
N GLN A 8 5.98 -9.24 13.35
CA GLN A 8 6.34 -9.50 14.74
C GLN A 8 7.74 -8.99 15.07
N LYS A 9 8.75 -9.33 14.25
CA LYS A 9 10.12 -8.84 14.44
C LYS A 9 10.17 -7.31 14.45
N PHE A 10 9.50 -6.67 13.50
CA PHE A 10 9.39 -5.23 13.42
C PHE A 10 8.81 -4.64 14.72
N LEU A 11 7.68 -5.18 15.19
CA LEU A 11 7.02 -4.72 16.41
C LEU A 11 7.87 -4.95 17.67
N ILE A 12 8.57 -6.09 17.79
CA ILE A 12 9.48 -6.36 18.91
C ILE A 12 10.57 -5.30 18.96
N SER A 13 11.25 -5.06 17.83
CA SER A 13 12.30 -4.05 17.72
C SER A 13 11.79 -2.65 18.12
N LYS A 14 10.64 -2.23 17.58
CA LYS A 14 10.05 -0.92 17.91
C LYS A 14 9.57 -0.81 19.35
N PHE A 15 9.11 -1.90 19.96
CA PHE A 15 8.68 -1.89 21.35
C PHE A 15 9.86 -1.76 22.30
N GLU A 16 10.98 -2.40 21.99
CA GLU A 16 12.23 -2.26 22.73
C GLU A 16 12.80 -0.84 22.60
N GLU A 17 12.90 -0.33 21.37
CA GLU A 17 13.40 1.02 21.06
C GLU A 17 12.62 2.12 21.80
N LEU A 18 11.28 2.06 21.73
CA LEU A 18 10.40 3.10 22.25
C LEU A 18 9.83 2.79 23.65
N LYS A 19 10.29 1.70 24.27
CA LYS A 19 9.80 1.20 25.58
C LYS A 19 8.27 1.08 25.64
N LEU A 20 7.67 0.59 24.56
CA LEU A 20 6.22 0.47 24.43
C LEU A 20 5.70 -0.84 25.01
N THR A 21 4.48 -0.79 25.55
CA THR A 21 3.75 -1.99 25.94
C THR A 21 2.71 -2.35 24.87
N ARG A 22 2.34 -3.63 24.77
CA ARG A 22 1.24 -4.09 23.90
C ARG A 22 -0.06 -3.31 24.17
N LYS A 23 -0.34 -3.01 25.45
CA LYS A 23 -1.54 -2.26 25.88
C LYS A 23 -1.51 -0.81 25.41
N SER A 24 -0.38 -0.12 25.62
CA SER A 24 -0.23 1.28 25.18
C SER A 24 -0.28 1.38 23.66
N PHE A 25 0.40 0.49 22.95
CA PHE A 25 0.38 0.42 21.49
C PHE A 25 -1.04 0.16 20.96
N SER A 26 -1.77 -0.81 21.53
CA SER A 26 -3.17 -1.09 21.14
C SER A 26 -4.06 0.14 21.25
N ARG A 27 -3.98 0.85 22.37
CA ARG A 27 -4.79 2.05 22.62
C ARG A 27 -4.46 3.17 21.63
N GLN A 28 -3.18 3.39 21.34
CA GLN A 28 -2.74 4.52 20.52
C GLN A 28 -2.82 4.25 19.02
N SER A 29 -2.54 3.03 18.56
CA SER A 29 -2.67 2.63 17.15
C SER A 29 -4.12 2.36 16.72
N GLY A 30 -5.02 2.18 17.70
CA GLY A 30 -6.40 1.77 17.46
C GLY A 30 -6.53 0.35 16.91
N ILE A 31 -5.49 -0.49 17.05
CA ILE A 31 -5.53 -1.91 16.70
C ILE A 31 -6.04 -2.68 17.94
N PRO A 32 -7.05 -3.56 17.81
CA PRO A 32 -7.52 -4.37 18.92
C PRO A 32 -6.39 -5.16 19.57
N TYR A 33 -6.37 -5.21 20.91
CA TYR A 33 -5.32 -5.88 21.68
C TYR A 33 -5.14 -7.36 21.30
N ASN A 34 -6.24 -8.04 20.96
CA ASN A 34 -6.22 -9.43 20.51
C ASN A 34 -5.46 -9.59 19.18
N ASN A 35 -5.58 -8.65 18.25
CA ASN A 35 -4.85 -8.69 16.98
C ASN A 35 -3.35 -8.54 17.23
N ILE A 36 -2.96 -7.59 18.08
CA ILE A 36 -1.55 -7.39 18.46
C ILE A 36 -1.01 -8.64 19.14
N THR A 37 -1.74 -9.20 20.10
CA THR A 37 -1.33 -10.42 20.81
C THR A 37 -1.19 -11.59 19.83
N SER A 38 -2.10 -11.73 18.87
CA SER A 38 -2.03 -12.76 17.83
C SER A 38 -0.77 -12.62 16.96
N ILE A 39 -0.41 -11.39 16.58
CA ILE A 39 0.83 -11.11 15.84
C ILE A 39 2.06 -11.45 16.69
N MET A 40 2.09 -10.96 17.94
CA MET A 40 3.22 -11.14 18.85
C MET A 40 3.48 -12.62 19.20
N ASN A 41 2.42 -13.43 19.21
CA ASN A 41 2.50 -14.86 19.51
C ASN A 41 2.61 -15.72 18.24
N GLU A 42 2.82 -15.13 17.06
CA GLU A 42 2.92 -15.82 15.77
C GLU A 42 1.72 -16.74 15.45
N VAL A 43 0.55 -16.44 16.01
CA VAL A 43 -0.67 -17.19 15.71
C VAL A 43 -1.08 -16.85 14.28
N ASN A 44 -1.26 -17.90 13.47
CA ASN A 44 -1.54 -17.82 12.03
C ASN A 44 -2.90 -17.16 11.76
N SER A 45 -2.92 -15.84 11.90
CA SER A 45 -4.06 -14.97 11.73
C SER A 45 -3.90 -14.24 10.40
N SER A 46 -4.97 -14.21 9.60
CA SER A 46 -5.00 -13.39 8.40
C SER A 46 -4.96 -11.91 8.79
N ILE A 47 -3.76 -11.33 8.77
CA ILE A 47 -3.56 -9.91 9.08
C ILE A 47 -4.18 -9.09 7.96
N GLN A 48 -5.15 -8.25 8.33
CA GLN A 48 -5.78 -7.35 7.37
C GLN A 48 -4.83 -6.21 7.01
N MET A 49 -4.85 -5.78 5.75
CA MET A 49 -4.00 -4.70 5.26
C MET A 49 -4.16 -3.40 6.08
N TYR A 50 -5.38 -3.15 6.56
CA TYR A 50 -5.68 -2.01 7.43
C TYR A 50 -4.88 -1.99 8.74
N ASN A 51 -4.63 -3.16 9.35
CA ASN A 51 -3.83 -3.21 10.58
C ASN A 51 -2.36 -2.90 10.28
N ILE A 52 -1.84 -3.36 9.14
CA ILE A 52 -0.49 -3.03 8.69
C ILE A 52 -0.36 -1.52 8.44
N LEU A 53 -1.35 -0.91 7.79
CA LEU A 53 -1.41 0.54 7.61
C LEU A 53 -1.39 1.29 8.95
N LYS A 54 -2.16 0.83 9.94
CA LYS A 54 -2.16 1.43 11.29
C LYS A 54 -0.80 1.34 11.98
N ILE A 55 -0.12 0.19 11.86
CA ILE A 55 1.24 0.01 12.36
C ILE A 55 2.16 1.03 11.69
N ALA A 56 2.16 1.09 10.36
CA ALA A 56 3.01 1.98 9.58
C ALA A 56 2.76 3.47 9.90
N ASN A 57 1.50 3.87 10.03
CA ASN A 57 1.13 5.23 10.42
C ASN A 57 1.53 5.57 11.85
N TYR A 58 1.44 4.63 12.79
CA TYR A 58 1.83 4.86 14.19
C TYR A 58 3.33 5.12 14.31
N PHE A 59 4.16 4.33 13.62
CA PHE A 59 5.61 4.48 13.63
C PHE A 59 6.14 5.45 12.57
N ASN A 60 5.25 6.12 11.83
CA ASN A 60 5.58 7.00 10.72
C ASN A 60 6.61 6.40 9.74
N CYS A 61 6.36 5.16 9.31
CA CYS A 61 7.27 4.39 8.46
C CYS A 61 6.57 3.83 7.22
N SER A 62 7.39 3.27 6.33
CA SER A 62 6.93 2.55 5.15
C SER A 62 6.21 1.26 5.54
N ILE A 63 5.18 0.89 4.78
CA ILE A 63 4.58 -0.45 4.92
C ILE A 63 5.59 -1.53 4.57
N ASP A 64 6.45 -1.30 3.59
CA ASP A 64 7.50 -2.23 3.19
C ASP A 64 8.46 -2.51 4.36
N GLU A 65 8.77 -1.52 5.20
CA GLU A 65 9.53 -1.72 6.44
C GLU A 65 8.79 -2.65 7.41
N VAL A 66 7.49 -2.41 7.65
CA VAL A 66 6.67 -3.22 8.56
C VAL A 66 6.59 -4.69 8.11
N VAL A 67 6.56 -4.95 6.81
CA VAL A 67 6.43 -6.30 6.25
C VAL A 67 7.76 -6.95 5.86
N GLY A 68 8.89 -6.29 6.16
CA GLY A 68 10.24 -6.82 5.94
C GLY A 68 10.72 -6.79 4.48
N ARG A 69 10.17 -5.90 3.66
CA ARG A 69 10.56 -5.66 2.25
C ARG A 69 11.66 -4.60 2.16
N SER A 70 12.86 -4.96 2.62
CA SER A 70 13.98 -4.02 2.79
C SER A 70 14.40 -3.27 1.53
N GLN A 71 14.25 -3.89 0.36
CA GLN A 71 14.58 -3.30 -0.93
C GLN A 71 13.71 -2.10 -1.32
N TYR A 72 12.57 -1.89 -0.64
CA TYR A 72 11.66 -0.77 -0.85
C TYR A 72 11.64 0.22 0.33
N ILE A 73 12.47 0.02 1.37
CA ILE A 73 12.57 0.94 2.53
C ILE A 73 13.27 2.25 2.12
N SER A 74 14.27 2.14 1.24
CA SER A 74 15.00 3.29 0.71
C SER A 74 14.31 3.74 -0.57
N LEU A 75 13.29 4.60 -0.46
CA LEU A 75 12.76 5.24 -1.65
C LEU A 75 13.88 6.09 -2.26
N PRO A 76 14.23 5.91 -3.55
CA PRO A 76 15.28 6.72 -4.16
C PRO A 76 14.88 8.21 -4.04
N ASN A 77 15.79 9.02 -3.51
CA ASN A 77 15.71 10.49 -3.44
C ASN A 77 14.78 11.13 -2.40
N THR A 78 14.50 10.47 -1.26
CA THR A 78 13.84 11.15 -0.13
C THR A 78 14.52 10.82 1.20
N GLU A 79 15.28 11.76 1.75
CA GLU A 79 15.79 11.65 3.12
C GLU A 79 14.66 11.60 4.16
N ASN A 80 13.43 12.00 3.79
CA ASN A 80 12.22 11.90 4.60
C ASN A 80 10.98 11.73 3.71
N PRO A 81 10.55 10.50 3.39
CA PRO A 81 9.32 10.30 2.63
C PRO A 81 8.11 10.78 3.45
N GLU A 82 7.35 11.72 2.90
CA GLU A 82 6.11 12.19 3.53
C GLU A 82 4.97 11.22 3.21
N PHE A 83 4.57 10.41 4.21
CA PHE A 83 3.48 9.46 4.06
C PHE A 83 2.13 10.15 4.19
N CYS A 84 1.34 10.11 3.11
CA CYS A 84 -0.04 10.57 3.13
C CYS A 84 -0.90 9.67 4.03
N LYS A 85 -1.72 10.29 4.88
CA LYS A 85 -2.76 9.57 5.65
C LYS A 85 -3.89 9.19 4.71
N ILE A 86 -3.98 7.90 4.39
CA ILE A 86 -5.09 7.31 3.64
C ILE A 86 -6.10 6.64 4.58
N ILE A 87 -7.38 6.67 4.23
CA ILE A 87 -8.42 5.93 4.97
C ILE A 87 -8.62 4.53 4.37
N PRO A 88 -9.24 3.58 5.10
CA PRO A 88 -9.31 2.18 4.65
C PRO A 88 -10.03 1.96 3.32
N SER A 89 -11.01 2.81 3.00
CA SER A 89 -11.70 2.78 1.71
C SER A 89 -10.77 3.10 0.53
N ASP A 90 -9.78 3.97 0.76
CA ASP A 90 -8.87 4.42 -0.27
C ASP A 90 -7.90 3.32 -0.66
N ILE A 91 -7.50 2.47 0.29
CA ILE A 91 -6.62 1.32 0.04
C ILE A 91 -7.18 0.46 -1.09
N ILE A 92 -8.45 0.07 -0.98
CA ILE A 92 -9.08 -0.83 -1.95
C ILE A 92 -9.24 -0.14 -3.31
N TYR A 93 -9.64 1.13 -3.29
CA TYR A 93 -9.78 1.92 -4.50
C TYR A 93 -8.43 2.08 -5.22
N ASN A 94 -7.36 2.42 -4.49
CA ASN A 94 -6.03 2.65 -5.03
C ASN A 94 -5.41 1.35 -5.58
N ILE A 95 -5.49 0.24 -4.83
CA ILE A 95 -5.04 -1.07 -5.32
C ILE A 95 -5.79 -1.46 -6.60
N LYS A 96 -7.12 -1.27 -6.63
CA LYS A 96 -7.93 -1.58 -7.81
C LYS A 96 -7.51 -0.73 -9.01
N LYS A 97 -7.38 0.59 -8.81
CA LYS A 97 -6.96 1.53 -9.85
C LYS A 97 -5.58 1.16 -10.40
N PHE A 98 -4.60 0.98 -9.50
CA PHE A 98 -3.24 0.56 -9.84
C PHE A 98 -3.25 -0.74 -10.66
N LEU A 99 -4.01 -1.75 -10.21
CA LEU A 99 -4.07 -3.04 -10.88
C LEU A 99 -4.64 -2.93 -12.30
N ILE A 100 -5.74 -2.20 -12.48
CA ILE A 100 -6.34 -1.97 -13.80
C ILE A 100 -5.36 -1.27 -14.72
N ASP A 101 -4.71 -0.21 -14.23
CA ASP A 101 -3.75 0.58 -15.01
C ASP A 101 -2.55 -0.28 -15.46
N ARG A 102 -1.97 -1.08 -14.56
CA ARG A 102 -0.82 -1.95 -14.89
C ARG A 102 -1.21 -3.09 -15.83
N VAL A 103 -2.35 -3.74 -15.59
CA VAL A 103 -2.85 -4.83 -16.43
C VAL A 103 -3.11 -4.36 -17.86
N ASN A 104 -3.71 -3.18 -18.02
CA ASN A 104 -3.96 -2.60 -19.34
C ASN A 104 -2.65 -2.18 -20.04
N LYS A 105 -1.75 -1.47 -19.32
CA LYS A 105 -0.46 -1.02 -19.88
C LYS A 105 0.45 -2.17 -20.34
N GLN A 106 0.43 -3.29 -19.62
CA GLN A 106 1.27 -4.45 -19.90
C GLN A 106 0.54 -5.55 -20.69
N ASN A 107 -0.71 -5.32 -21.10
CA ASN A 107 -1.58 -6.29 -21.78
C ASN A 107 -1.63 -7.67 -21.07
N LEU A 108 -1.77 -7.64 -19.73
CA LEU A 108 -1.76 -8.85 -18.91
C LEU A 108 -3.16 -9.49 -18.83
N SER A 109 -3.19 -10.80 -18.65
CA SER A 109 -4.42 -11.50 -18.25
C SER A 109 -4.51 -11.57 -16.73
N LEU A 110 -5.62 -11.11 -16.15
CA LEU A 110 -5.90 -11.27 -14.71
C LEU A 110 -5.86 -12.73 -14.25
N TYR A 111 -6.19 -13.66 -15.14
CA TYR A 111 -6.08 -15.08 -14.86
C TYR A 111 -4.63 -15.50 -14.67
N LYS A 112 -3.77 -15.13 -15.64
CA LYS A 112 -2.33 -15.45 -15.60
C LYS A 112 -1.66 -14.76 -14.42
N LEU A 113 -1.95 -13.48 -14.19
CA LEU A 113 -1.46 -12.74 -13.04
C LEU A 113 -1.80 -13.46 -11.74
N GLY A 114 -3.03 -13.94 -11.57
CA GLY A 114 -3.45 -14.69 -10.38
C GLY A 114 -2.56 -15.92 -10.15
N LEU A 115 -2.33 -16.71 -11.19
CA LEU A 115 -1.44 -17.87 -11.12
C LEU A 115 -0.01 -17.47 -10.75
N ASP A 116 0.51 -16.42 -11.38
CA ASP A 116 1.89 -15.95 -11.16
C ASP A 116 2.10 -15.48 -9.72
N ILE A 117 1.09 -14.84 -9.10
CA ILE A 117 1.15 -14.41 -7.69
C ILE A 117 0.70 -15.48 -6.69
N GLY A 118 0.33 -16.68 -7.16
CA GLY A 118 -0.11 -17.79 -6.31
C GLY A 118 -1.52 -17.66 -5.72
N PHE A 119 -2.41 -16.89 -6.35
CA PHE A 119 -3.79 -16.68 -5.92
C PHE A 119 -4.82 -17.06 -6.99
N SER A 120 -6.04 -17.39 -6.56
CA SER A 120 -7.10 -17.72 -7.52
C SER A 120 -7.44 -16.51 -8.40
N SER A 121 -7.65 -16.76 -9.69
CA SER A 121 -8.14 -15.75 -10.63
C SER A 121 -9.49 -15.15 -10.20
N HIS A 122 -10.29 -15.90 -9.43
CA HIS A 122 -11.54 -15.43 -8.87
C HIS A 122 -11.33 -14.32 -7.83
N SER A 123 -10.28 -14.41 -7.01
CA SER A 123 -9.90 -13.38 -6.03
C SER A 123 -9.55 -12.06 -6.72
N LEU A 124 -8.74 -12.10 -7.78
CA LEU A 124 -8.38 -10.91 -8.55
C LEU A 124 -9.55 -10.36 -9.39
N ARG A 125 -10.36 -11.24 -10.00
CA ARG A 125 -11.54 -10.81 -10.74
C ARG A 125 -12.58 -10.15 -9.81
N GLY A 126 -12.74 -10.67 -8.60
CA GLY A 126 -13.57 -10.07 -7.56
C GLY A 126 -13.08 -8.70 -7.12
N LEU A 127 -11.77 -8.45 -7.17
CA LEU A 127 -11.18 -7.13 -6.91
C LEU A 127 -11.48 -6.13 -8.03
N VAL A 128 -11.25 -6.52 -9.28
CA VAL A 128 -11.42 -5.62 -10.45
C VAL A 128 -12.90 -5.40 -10.76
N ASN A 129 -13.69 -6.47 -10.82
CA ASN A 129 -15.06 -6.46 -11.31
C ASN A 129 -16.12 -6.50 -10.20
N GLY A 130 -15.71 -6.58 -8.93
CA GLY A 130 -16.63 -6.67 -7.81
C GLY A 130 -17.54 -5.45 -7.70
N LYS A 131 -18.85 -5.68 -7.76
CA LYS A 131 -19.89 -4.68 -7.42
C LYS A 131 -20.04 -4.47 -5.91
N ARG A 132 -19.48 -5.38 -5.10
CA ARG A 132 -19.55 -5.31 -3.63
C ARG A 132 -18.45 -4.39 -3.11
N LYS A 133 -18.80 -3.53 -2.16
CA LYS A 133 -17.82 -2.89 -1.25
C LYS A 133 -17.11 -4.01 -0.49
N GLN A 134 -16.03 -4.57 -1.06
CA GLN A 134 -15.14 -5.48 -0.34
C GLN A 134 -14.75 -4.77 0.96
N LYS A 135 -15.08 -5.35 2.12
CA LYS A 135 -14.89 -4.66 3.41
C LYS A 135 -13.43 -4.59 3.82
N THR A 136 -12.60 -5.55 3.39
CA THR A 136 -11.19 -5.63 3.78
C THR A 136 -10.38 -6.39 2.73
N PHE A 137 -9.12 -5.99 2.55
CA PHE A 137 -8.19 -6.63 1.62
C PHE A 137 -7.16 -7.48 2.38
N ASN A 138 -6.88 -8.69 1.89
CA ASN A 138 -5.85 -9.56 2.45
C ASN A 138 -4.48 -8.96 2.14
N SER A 139 -3.69 -8.72 3.18
CA SER A 139 -2.32 -8.19 3.08
C SER A 139 -1.43 -9.04 2.18
N GLN A 140 -1.61 -10.36 2.15
CA GLN A 140 -0.79 -11.26 1.33
C GLN A 140 -0.98 -10.99 -0.17
N ILE A 141 -2.21 -10.72 -0.62
CA ILE A 141 -2.47 -10.38 -2.03
C ILE A 141 -1.84 -9.02 -2.35
N THR A 142 -1.93 -8.04 -1.44
CA THR A 142 -1.32 -6.70 -1.62
C THR A 142 0.17 -6.85 -1.85
N ILE A 143 0.83 -7.61 -0.98
CA ILE A 143 2.27 -7.80 -1.00
C ILE A 143 2.67 -8.55 -2.27
N ALA A 144 1.97 -9.63 -2.61
CA ALA A 144 2.26 -10.40 -3.81
C ALA A 144 2.08 -9.58 -5.11
N LEU A 145 1.07 -8.70 -5.17
CA LEU A 145 0.92 -7.75 -6.27
C LEU A 145 2.09 -6.76 -6.33
N ALA A 146 2.48 -6.18 -5.19
CA ALA A 146 3.60 -5.26 -5.13
C ALA A 146 4.94 -5.93 -5.46
N ASP A 147 5.12 -7.20 -5.12
CA ASP A 147 6.30 -7.99 -5.52
C ASP A 147 6.31 -8.23 -7.03
N TYR A 148 5.17 -8.64 -7.60
CA TYR A 148 5.04 -8.89 -9.04
C TYR A 148 5.35 -7.64 -9.88
N PHE A 149 4.79 -6.49 -9.49
CA PHE A 149 4.99 -5.23 -10.21
C PHE A 149 6.27 -4.48 -9.81
N GLN A 150 7.04 -5.02 -8.87
CA GLN A 150 8.28 -4.44 -8.36
C GLN A 150 8.15 -2.99 -7.89
N VAL A 151 7.10 -2.70 -7.13
CA VAL A 151 6.81 -1.37 -6.55
C VAL A 151 6.74 -1.45 -5.04
N SER A 152 6.88 -0.31 -4.36
CA SER A 152 6.59 -0.25 -2.92
C SER A 152 5.09 -0.44 -2.68
N VAL A 153 4.72 -1.03 -1.54
CA VAL A 153 3.32 -1.13 -1.15
C VAL A 153 2.75 0.26 -0.93
N ASP A 154 3.56 1.19 -0.41
CA ASP A 154 3.16 2.57 -0.18
C ASP A 154 2.81 3.32 -1.47
N GLU A 155 3.58 3.14 -2.55
CA GLU A 155 3.24 3.65 -3.89
C GLU A 155 1.91 3.06 -4.37
N MET A 156 1.79 1.72 -4.31
CA MET A 156 0.63 1.01 -4.84
C MET A 156 -0.68 1.42 -4.15
N ILE A 157 -0.65 1.69 -2.85
CA ILE A 157 -1.84 2.10 -2.10
C ILE A 157 -2.00 3.63 -2.00
N GLY A 158 -1.10 4.42 -2.62
CA GLY A 158 -1.17 5.88 -2.66
C GLY A 158 -0.79 6.57 -1.34
N ARG A 159 0.07 5.96 -0.51
CA ARG A 159 0.69 6.63 0.65
C ARG A 159 1.83 7.55 0.24
N ILE A 160 2.43 7.34 -0.92
CA ILE A 160 3.46 8.22 -1.47
C ILE A 160 2.93 8.72 -2.81
N LYS A 161 3.01 10.03 -3.04
CA LYS A 161 2.70 10.58 -4.35
C LYS A 161 3.87 10.25 -5.29
N PRO A 162 3.61 9.80 -6.53
CA PRO A 162 4.68 9.76 -7.52
C PRO A 162 5.24 11.18 -7.64
N ASN A 163 6.56 11.32 -7.53
CA ASN A 163 7.22 12.57 -7.90
C ASN A 163 6.86 12.84 -9.35
N THR A 164 6.00 13.83 -9.59
CA THR A 164 5.75 14.35 -10.94
C THR A 164 7.00 15.10 -11.39
N SER A 165 7.99 14.34 -11.85
CA SER A 165 9.03 14.82 -12.74
C SER A 165 8.71 14.28 -14.13
N ASP A 166 7.56 14.67 -14.66
CA ASP A 166 7.26 14.64 -16.09
C ASP A 166 6.82 16.05 -16.46
N ASN A 167 7.62 16.69 -17.30
CA ASN A 167 7.38 18.01 -17.87
C ASN A 167 6.11 17.95 -18.73
N ASP A 168 5.01 18.52 -18.23
CA ASP A 168 3.91 18.98 -19.10
C ASP A 168 4.04 20.51 -19.28
N GLU A 169 5.15 20.94 -19.88
CA GLU A 169 5.14 22.15 -20.71
C GLU A 169 4.50 21.79 -22.05
N SER A 170 3.16 21.88 -22.12
CA SER A 170 2.49 22.12 -23.40
C SER A 170 1.10 22.72 -23.20
N SER A 171 1.07 24.05 -23.14
CA SER A 171 -0.03 24.85 -23.67
C SER A 171 0.58 26.16 -24.18
N GLN A 172 1.14 26.06 -25.39
CA GLN A 172 1.55 27.21 -26.18
C GLN A 172 0.36 28.13 -26.45
N GLN A 173 0.55 29.40 -26.08
CA GLN A 173 0.27 30.63 -26.81
C GLN A 173 -0.67 30.64 -28.03
N SER A 174 -1.37 31.79 -28.11
CA SER A 174 -2.11 32.44 -29.20
C SER A 174 -3.60 32.09 -29.27
N SER A 175 -4.53 33.06 -29.25
CA SER A 175 -4.53 34.26 -30.10
C SER A 175 -5.06 35.53 -29.39
N ASN A 176 -4.23 36.57 -29.38
CA ASN A 176 -4.69 37.94 -29.55
C ASN A 176 -5.25 38.09 -30.97
N ARG A 177 -6.46 38.64 -31.10
CA ARG A 177 -6.83 39.48 -32.25
C ARG A 177 -7.60 40.68 -31.71
N ASP A 178 -6.85 41.77 -31.54
CA ASP A 178 -7.37 43.09 -31.85
C ASP A 178 -7.90 43.08 -33.28
N SER A 179 -9.10 43.60 -33.45
CA SER A 179 -9.53 44.18 -34.72
C SER A 179 -10.28 45.46 -34.38
N ASP A 180 -9.51 46.54 -34.37
CA ASP A 180 -9.97 47.87 -34.76
C ASP A 180 -10.79 47.78 -36.05
N LEU A 181 -11.99 48.35 -36.03
CA LEU A 181 -12.67 48.82 -37.22
C LEU A 181 -13.36 50.15 -36.88
N LYS A 182 -12.72 51.19 -37.42
CA LYS A 182 -13.24 52.48 -37.92
C LYS A 182 -14.73 52.74 -37.78
#